data_AF-A0A1H8BK42-F1
#
_entry.id   AF-A0A1H8BK42-F1
#
_cell.length_a   1.000
_cell.length_b   1.000
_cell.length_c   1.000
_cell.angle_alpha   90.00
_cell.angle_beta   90.00
_cell.angle_gamma   90.00
#
_symmetry.space_group_name_H-M   'P 1'
#
loop_
_entity.id
_entity.type
_entity.pdbx_description
1 polymer ?
#
loop_
_entity_poly.entity_id
_entity_poly.type
_entity_poly.pdbx_seq_one_letter_code
_entity_poly.pdbx_strand_id
1 'polypeptide(L)'
;MPSTAASTVLALIEADWDMPAQLQDPYWSMRRTASAGGDSTAVLVAVEDLVQLGSAPFAAELGIKLADARHAAAATSTSQWFITTPSTTPGVEGHRHAVGQAELRRRAFRIGAADAVVEPDGSLTIRHRGGTSTTYVPVTEADYEAFLDGNRCAMEAVAALGAKVEDLIAAAEAVPTASWAAARSGVKVHIGGSQVTIFWWSATYAEQLRQEQAETAPWSEDGGYRDQVAALLARSGIQTLNDAGSLQVVCP
;
A
#
# COMPACT_ATOMS: atom_id res chain seq x y z
N MET A 1 -17.88 12.57 14.51
CA MET A 1 -17.47 11.23 14.05
C MET A 1 -18.64 10.63 13.30
N PRO A 2 -18.48 10.11 12.08
CA PRO A 2 -19.58 9.44 11.38
C PRO A 2 -20.06 8.25 12.22
N SER A 3 -21.37 8.02 12.27
CA SER A 3 -21.96 6.91 13.02
C SER A 3 -21.39 5.57 12.53
N THR A 4 -21.28 4.57 13.41
CA THR A 4 -20.89 3.18 13.07
C THR A 4 -21.75 2.61 11.93
N ALA A 5 -23.01 3.04 11.86
CA ALA A 5 -23.92 2.75 10.77
C ALA A 5 -23.40 3.32 9.43
N ALA A 6 -22.96 4.59 9.37
CA ALA A 6 -22.46 5.22 8.13
C ALA A 6 -21.23 4.50 7.56
N SER A 7 -20.36 4.03 8.45
CA SER A 7 -19.19 3.21 8.09
C SER A 7 -19.55 1.84 7.52
N THR A 8 -20.71 1.29 7.90
CA THR A 8 -21.20 -0.04 7.47
C THR A 8 -21.77 0.02 6.04
N VAL A 9 -22.54 1.07 5.71
CA VAL A 9 -23.07 1.30 4.36
C VAL A 9 -21.99 1.73 3.38
N LEU A 10 -21.01 2.53 3.80
CA LEU A 10 -19.84 2.83 2.97
C LEU A 10 -19.05 1.55 2.64
N ALA A 11 -18.89 0.62 3.60
CA ALA A 11 -18.27 -0.67 3.31
C ALA A 11 -19.10 -1.52 2.32
N LEU A 12 -20.43 -1.48 2.38
CA LEU A 12 -21.32 -2.14 1.42
C LEU A 12 -21.23 -1.53 0.01
N ILE A 13 -21.12 -0.20 -0.08
CA ILE A 13 -21.02 0.54 -1.35
C ILE A 13 -19.60 0.42 -1.96
N GLU A 14 -18.54 0.50 -1.14
CA GLU A 14 -17.14 0.38 -1.58
C GLU A 14 -16.72 -1.06 -1.91
N ALA A 15 -17.42 -2.06 -1.36
CA ALA A 15 -17.13 -3.46 -1.64
C ALA A 15 -17.55 -3.92 -3.05
N ASP A 16 -18.06 -3.00 -3.88
CA ASP A 16 -18.47 -3.25 -5.27
C ASP A 16 -19.41 -4.46 -5.37
N TRP A 17 -20.35 -4.54 -4.42
CA TRP A 17 -21.48 -5.45 -4.54
C TRP A 17 -22.25 -5.03 -5.80
N ASP A 18 -22.44 -5.95 -6.74
CA ASP A 18 -23.37 -5.81 -7.86
C ASP A 18 -24.74 -5.42 -7.30
N MET A 19 -24.96 -4.11 -7.12
CA MET A 19 -26.22 -3.63 -6.59
C MET A 19 -27.29 -4.17 -7.53
N PRO A 20 -28.31 -4.86 -7.00
CA PRO A 20 -29.40 -5.38 -7.80
C PRO A 20 -29.89 -4.30 -8.75
N ALA A 21 -30.18 -4.64 -10.01
CA ALA A 21 -30.56 -3.66 -11.03
C ALA A 21 -31.76 -2.78 -10.60
N GLN A 22 -32.61 -3.26 -9.68
CA GLN A 22 -33.71 -2.47 -9.10
C GLN A 22 -33.27 -1.37 -8.11
N LEU A 23 -32.05 -1.44 -7.57
CA LEU A 23 -31.39 -0.38 -6.80
C LEU A 23 -30.56 0.56 -7.69
N GLN A 24 -30.43 0.25 -8.99
CA GLN A 24 -29.86 1.15 -10.01
C GLN A 24 -30.92 2.07 -10.62
N ASP A 25 -32.15 2.05 -10.10
CA ASP A 25 -33.26 2.90 -10.52
C ASP A 25 -32.87 4.40 -10.45
N PRO A 26 -33.27 5.25 -11.42
CA PRO A 26 -33.05 6.69 -11.39
C PRO A 26 -33.45 7.38 -10.06
N TYR A 27 -34.36 6.78 -9.27
CA TYR A 27 -34.66 7.20 -7.90
C TYR A 27 -33.43 7.18 -6.97
N TRP A 28 -32.55 6.18 -7.10
CA TRP A 28 -31.32 6.04 -6.32
C TRP A 28 -30.21 6.99 -6.79
N SER A 29 -30.09 7.17 -8.10
CA SER A 29 -29.16 8.14 -8.72
C SER A 29 -29.45 9.58 -8.26
N MET A 30 -30.73 9.93 -8.10
CA MET A 30 -31.17 11.22 -7.56
C MET A 30 -30.82 11.40 -6.08
N ARG A 31 -30.92 10.36 -5.23
CA ARG A 31 -30.51 10.47 -3.82
C ARG A 31 -28.98 10.54 -3.64
N ARG A 32 -28.21 9.89 -4.52
CA ARG A 32 -26.74 9.93 -4.54
C ARG A 32 -26.20 11.32 -4.89
N THR A 33 -26.92 12.09 -5.70
CA THR A 33 -26.50 13.41 -6.23
C THR A 33 -27.16 14.60 -5.54
N ALA A 34 -28.36 14.45 -4.96
CA ALA A 34 -29.09 15.55 -4.30
C ALA A 34 -28.52 15.97 -2.95
N SER A 35 -27.46 15.34 -2.46
CA SER A 35 -26.77 15.76 -1.24
C SER A 35 -25.33 16.14 -1.56
N ALA A 36 -25.11 17.44 -1.78
CA ALA A 36 -23.82 18.06 -1.47
C ALA A 36 -23.59 17.88 0.05
N GLY A 37 -23.08 16.71 0.43
CA GLY A 37 -23.01 16.26 1.83
C GLY A 37 -23.56 14.86 2.14
N GLY A 38 -23.98 14.06 1.14
CA GLY A 38 -24.13 12.60 1.26
C GLY A 38 -24.64 12.08 2.60
N ASP A 39 -25.87 12.38 3.01
CA ASP A 39 -26.38 11.92 4.31
C ASP A 39 -26.62 10.40 4.28
N SER A 40 -25.54 9.67 4.54
CA SER A 40 -25.45 8.21 4.60
C SER A 40 -26.49 7.63 5.57
N THR A 41 -26.96 8.43 6.51
CA THR A 41 -28.04 8.13 7.48
C THR A 41 -29.38 7.86 6.79
N ALA A 42 -29.73 8.59 5.74
CA ALA A 42 -30.98 8.36 5.02
C ALA A 42 -30.95 7.09 4.15
N VAL A 43 -29.77 6.72 3.64
CA VAL A 43 -29.54 5.44 2.94
C VAL A 43 -29.61 4.28 3.93
N LEU A 44 -29.06 4.46 5.13
CA LEU A 44 -29.12 3.48 6.22
C LEU A 44 -30.54 3.13 6.65
N VAL A 45 -31.34 4.16 6.95
CA VAL A 45 -32.73 3.96 7.39
C VAL A 45 -33.52 3.22 6.32
N ALA A 46 -33.36 3.58 5.04
CA ALA A 46 -34.05 2.91 3.95
C ALA A 46 -33.63 1.42 3.78
N VAL A 47 -32.36 1.10 3.96
CA VAL A 47 -31.86 -0.28 3.89
C VAL A 47 -32.35 -1.10 5.09
N GLU A 48 -32.33 -0.54 6.30
CA GLU A 48 -32.80 -1.21 7.51
C GLU A 48 -34.33 -1.42 7.48
N ASP A 49 -35.10 -0.45 6.99
CA ASP A 49 -36.54 -0.56 6.82
C ASP A 49 -36.91 -1.67 5.81
N LEU A 50 -36.17 -1.79 4.70
CA LEU A 50 -36.40 -2.84 3.70
C LEU A 50 -36.11 -4.25 4.25
N VAL A 51 -35.10 -4.40 5.11
CA VAL A 51 -34.82 -5.66 5.81
C VAL A 51 -35.93 -5.98 6.81
N GLN A 52 -36.34 -5.02 7.62
CA GLN A 52 -37.38 -5.21 8.65
C GLN A 52 -38.75 -5.53 8.06
N LEU A 53 -39.09 -4.93 6.93
CA LEU A 53 -40.39 -5.10 6.29
C LEU A 53 -40.53 -6.44 5.56
N GLY A 54 -39.45 -7.22 5.37
CA GLY A 54 -39.47 -8.52 4.68
C GLY A 54 -40.03 -8.47 3.26
N SER A 55 -40.20 -7.27 2.71
CA SER A 55 -41.03 -6.98 1.54
C SER A 55 -40.24 -6.98 0.23
N ALA A 56 -38.93 -7.24 0.32
CA ALA A 56 -38.05 -7.33 -0.83
C ALA A 56 -37.72 -8.81 -1.13
N PRO A 57 -37.66 -9.21 -2.41
CA PRO A 57 -37.26 -10.57 -2.80
C PRO A 57 -35.84 -10.99 -2.37
N PHE A 58 -35.08 -10.05 -1.79
CA PHE A 58 -33.69 -10.19 -1.32
C PHE A 58 -33.51 -9.83 0.16
N ALA A 59 -34.59 -9.69 0.96
CA ALA A 59 -34.50 -9.27 2.36
C ALA A 59 -33.63 -10.20 3.23
N ALA A 60 -33.65 -11.51 2.98
CA ALA A 60 -32.81 -12.49 3.68
C ALA A 60 -31.32 -12.32 3.34
N GLU A 61 -30.99 -12.16 2.07
CA GLU A 61 -29.61 -11.93 1.61
C GLU A 61 -29.06 -10.60 2.12
N LEU A 62 -29.89 -9.55 2.08
CA LEU A 62 -29.54 -8.23 2.62
C LEU A 62 -29.35 -8.27 4.14
N GLY A 63 -30.17 -9.03 4.87
CA GLY A 63 -30.01 -9.26 6.31
C GLY A 63 -28.70 -9.96 6.66
N ILE A 64 -28.31 -10.98 5.89
CA ILE A 64 -27.01 -11.66 6.03
C ILE A 64 -25.87 -10.66 5.79
N LYS A 65 -25.96 -9.84 4.75
CA LYS A 65 -24.91 -8.86 4.45
C LYS A 65 -24.80 -7.76 5.49
N LEU A 66 -25.92 -7.32 6.05
CA LEU A 66 -25.89 -6.36 7.15
C LEU A 66 -25.24 -6.97 8.40
N ALA A 67 -25.48 -8.26 8.68
CA ALA A 67 -24.81 -8.98 9.76
C ALA A 67 -23.31 -9.13 9.52
N ASP A 68 -22.88 -9.52 8.31
CA ASP A 68 -21.47 -9.57 7.90
C ASP A 68 -20.77 -8.22 8.07
N ALA A 69 -21.45 -7.13 7.67
CA ALA A 69 -20.89 -5.79 7.74
C ALA A 69 -20.76 -5.29 9.19
N ARG A 70 -21.75 -5.58 10.05
CA ARG A 70 -21.67 -5.31 11.50
C ARG A 70 -20.54 -6.11 12.15
N HIS A 71 -20.40 -7.38 11.80
CA HIS A 71 -19.31 -8.24 12.27
C HIS A 71 -17.95 -7.67 11.86
N ALA A 72 -17.77 -7.33 10.58
CA ALA A 72 -16.53 -6.73 10.08
C ALA A 72 -16.21 -5.39 10.79
N ALA A 73 -17.21 -4.54 11.03
CA ALA A 73 -17.01 -3.27 11.74
C ALA A 73 -16.55 -3.48 13.19
N ALA A 74 -17.13 -4.47 13.89
CA ALA A 74 -16.73 -4.83 15.25
C ALA A 74 -15.32 -5.46 15.29
N ALA A 75 -15.04 -6.38 14.37
CA ALA A 75 -13.76 -7.08 14.25
C ALA A 75 -12.59 -6.13 13.97
N THR A 76 -12.82 -5.04 13.24
CA THR A 76 -11.77 -4.07 12.87
C THR A 76 -11.90 -2.78 13.66
N SER A 77 -12.20 -2.83 14.96
CA SER A 77 -12.48 -1.62 15.76
C SER A 77 -11.23 -0.75 15.99
N THR A 78 -10.03 -1.33 15.93
CA THR A 78 -8.75 -0.59 16.04
C THR A 78 -8.36 0.05 14.70
N SER A 79 -7.62 1.15 14.78
CA SER A 79 -7.23 1.98 13.63
C SER A 79 -6.09 1.37 12.80
N GLN A 80 -5.26 0.52 13.39
CA GLN A 80 -4.07 -0.03 12.77
C GLN A 80 -3.94 -1.52 13.04
N TRP A 81 -3.57 -2.26 12.00
CA TRP A 81 -3.41 -3.71 12.01
C TRP A 81 -2.08 -4.10 11.35
N PHE A 82 -1.43 -5.15 11.83
CA PHE A 82 -0.36 -5.82 11.10
C PHE A 82 -0.85 -7.13 10.51
N ILE A 83 -0.47 -7.44 9.27
CA ILE A 83 -0.46 -8.83 8.80
C ILE A 83 0.88 -9.45 9.19
N THR A 84 0.82 -10.61 9.85
CA THR A 84 2.01 -11.41 10.17
C THR A 84 2.15 -12.51 9.14
N THR A 85 3.14 -12.43 8.26
CA THR A 85 3.55 -13.59 7.46
C THR A 85 4.56 -14.39 8.26
N PRO A 86 4.31 -15.66 8.60
CA PRO A 86 5.28 -16.45 9.35
C PRO A 86 6.60 -16.53 8.57
N SER A 87 7.72 -16.32 9.26
CA SER A 87 9.04 -16.55 8.68
C SER A 87 9.21 -18.03 8.39
N THR A 88 9.76 -18.35 7.23
CA THR A 88 10.19 -19.72 6.90
C THR A 88 11.55 -20.07 7.53
N THR A 89 12.22 -19.10 8.16
CA THR A 89 13.51 -19.26 8.81
C THR A 89 13.34 -19.39 10.34
N PRO A 90 13.78 -20.50 10.96
CA PRO A 90 13.69 -20.68 12.41
C PRO A 90 14.39 -19.57 13.19
N GLY A 91 13.70 -19.00 14.19
CA GLY A 91 14.24 -17.95 15.06
C GLY A 91 14.23 -16.54 14.46
N VAL A 92 13.71 -16.36 13.24
CA VAL A 92 13.53 -15.03 12.61
C VAL A 92 12.06 -14.65 12.71
N GLU A 93 11.76 -13.45 13.21
CA GLU A 93 10.39 -12.93 13.14
C GLU A 93 9.97 -12.72 11.69
N GLY A 94 8.73 -13.12 11.39
CA GLY A 94 8.12 -12.90 10.08
C GLY A 94 7.98 -11.42 9.72
N HIS A 95 7.77 -11.13 8.44
CA HIS A 95 7.53 -9.75 8.01
C HIS A 95 6.16 -9.27 8.51
N ARG A 96 6.14 -8.06 9.08
CA ARG A 96 4.92 -7.37 9.48
C ARG A 96 4.63 -6.28 8.47
N HIS A 97 3.43 -6.28 7.88
CA HIS A 97 2.99 -5.20 7.00
C HIS A 97 1.81 -4.48 7.62
N ALA A 98 1.85 -3.15 7.66
CA ALA A 98 0.75 -2.34 8.15
C ALA A 98 -0.44 -2.44 7.17
N VAL A 99 -1.62 -2.68 7.72
CA VAL A 99 -2.89 -2.74 7.00
C VAL A 99 -3.84 -1.72 7.62
N GLY A 100 -4.39 -0.84 6.80
CA GLY A 100 -5.37 0.14 7.25
C GLY A 100 -6.69 -0.50 7.65
N GLN A 101 -7.35 0.06 8.66
CA GLN A 101 -8.65 -0.39 9.16
C GLN A 101 -9.71 -0.54 8.05
N ALA A 102 -9.81 0.43 7.14
CA ALA A 102 -10.79 0.41 6.05
C ALA A 102 -10.57 -0.78 5.11
N GLU A 103 -9.30 -1.06 4.78
CA GLU A 103 -8.96 -2.18 3.91
C GLU A 103 -9.26 -3.52 4.59
N LEU A 104 -8.88 -3.67 5.86
CA LEU A 104 -9.17 -4.89 6.61
C LEU A 104 -10.67 -5.13 6.77
N ARG A 105 -11.45 -4.07 7.02
CA ARG A 105 -12.91 -4.14 7.12
C ARG A 105 -13.53 -4.65 5.82
N ARG A 106 -13.09 -4.14 4.66
CA ARG A 106 -13.55 -4.61 3.35
C ARG A 106 -13.25 -6.09 3.14
N ARG A 107 -12.06 -6.55 3.53
CA ARG A 107 -11.68 -7.98 3.44
C ARG A 107 -12.55 -8.87 4.32
N ALA A 108 -12.73 -8.49 5.59
CA ALA A 108 -13.57 -9.23 6.54
C ALA A 108 -15.03 -9.29 6.06
N PHE A 109 -15.57 -8.17 5.56
CA PHE A 109 -16.92 -8.12 5.00
C PHE A 109 -17.10 -9.02 3.77
N ARG A 110 -16.15 -8.98 2.82
CA ARG A 110 -16.20 -9.77 1.59
C ARG A 110 -16.21 -11.27 1.88
N ILE A 111 -15.43 -11.69 2.85
CA ILE A 111 -15.32 -13.10 3.27
C ILE A 111 -16.54 -13.52 4.11
N GLY A 112 -17.05 -12.61 4.96
CA GLY A 112 -18.24 -12.82 5.77
C GLY A 112 -17.93 -13.37 7.16
N ALA A 113 -18.92 -13.32 8.05
CA ALA A 113 -18.75 -13.65 9.46
C ALA A 113 -18.42 -15.13 9.72
N ALA A 114 -18.74 -16.03 8.79
CA ALA A 114 -18.43 -17.45 8.91
C ALA A 114 -16.91 -17.75 8.83
N ASP A 115 -16.18 -16.91 8.11
CA ASP A 115 -14.79 -17.15 7.72
C ASP A 115 -13.82 -16.07 8.24
N ALA A 116 -14.34 -15.00 8.86
CA ALA A 116 -13.58 -13.98 9.57
C ALA A 116 -13.78 -14.15 11.09
N VAL A 117 -12.80 -14.72 11.79
CA VAL A 117 -12.88 -15.02 13.23
C VAL A 117 -12.05 -14.02 14.02
N VAL A 118 -12.64 -13.42 15.05
CA VAL A 118 -11.92 -12.60 16.03
C VAL A 118 -11.52 -13.50 17.18
N GLU A 119 -10.22 -13.58 17.44
CA GLU A 119 -9.65 -14.35 18.54
C GLU A 119 -9.72 -13.56 19.87
N PRO A 120 -9.60 -14.23 21.04
CA PRO A 120 -9.69 -13.57 22.33
C PRO A 120 -8.62 -12.50 22.59
N ASP A 121 -7.48 -12.58 21.89
CA ASP A 121 -6.39 -11.60 21.93
C ASP A 121 -6.66 -10.36 21.05
N GLY A 122 -7.82 -10.32 20.39
CA GLY A 122 -8.22 -9.25 19.48
C GLY A 122 -7.66 -9.39 18.06
N SER A 123 -6.89 -10.45 17.76
CA SER A 123 -6.47 -10.75 16.40
C SER A 123 -7.64 -11.20 15.52
N LEU A 124 -7.57 -10.91 14.23
CA LEU A 124 -8.55 -11.28 13.23
C LEU A 124 -7.95 -12.32 12.29
N THR A 125 -8.51 -13.53 12.26
CA THR A 125 -8.13 -14.57 11.32
C THR A 125 -9.15 -14.67 10.19
N ILE A 126 -8.70 -14.47 8.95
CA ILE A 126 -9.50 -14.66 7.74
C ILE A 126 -9.14 -16.01 7.10
N ARG A 127 -10.13 -16.87 6.91
CA ARG A 127 -10.01 -18.16 6.21
C ARG A 127 -10.39 -17.99 4.75
N HIS A 128 -9.50 -18.38 3.85
CA HIS A 128 -9.73 -18.29 2.40
C HIS A 128 -10.28 -19.62 1.87
N ARG A 129 -11.03 -19.57 0.76
CA ARG A 129 -11.60 -20.77 0.12
C ARG A 129 -10.57 -21.83 -0.32
N GLY A 130 -9.29 -21.47 -0.38
CA GLY A 130 -8.17 -22.37 -0.66
C GLY A 130 -7.57 -23.08 0.56
N GLY A 131 -8.17 -22.95 1.75
CA GLY A 131 -7.69 -23.57 2.99
C GLY A 131 -6.54 -22.82 3.68
N THR A 132 -6.06 -21.73 3.10
CA THR A 132 -5.08 -20.84 3.74
C THR A 132 -5.79 -19.89 4.70
N SER A 133 -5.08 -19.51 5.77
CA SER A 133 -5.52 -18.47 6.69
C SER A 133 -4.56 -17.29 6.69
N THR A 134 -5.09 -16.12 7.04
CA THR A 134 -4.30 -14.92 7.27
C THR A 134 -4.71 -14.33 8.61
N THR A 135 -3.76 -14.19 9.52
CA THR A 135 -3.98 -13.56 10.82
C THR A 135 -3.51 -12.11 10.79
N TYR A 136 -4.38 -11.22 11.22
CA TYR A 136 -4.12 -9.80 11.41
C TYR A 136 -4.13 -9.50 12.90
N VAL A 137 -3.09 -8.85 13.39
CA VAL A 137 -2.92 -8.52 14.81
C VAL A 137 -3.18 -7.03 15.00
N PRO A 138 -3.99 -6.60 15.98
CA PRO A 138 -4.18 -5.19 16.26
C PRO A 138 -2.84 -4.59 16.71
N VAL A 139 -2.51 -3.43 16.17
CA VAL A 139 -1.29 -2.71 16.54
C VAL A 139 -1.51 -2.08 17.91
N THR A 140 -0.68 -2.42 18.90
CA THR A 140 -0.62 -1.65 20.14
C THR A 140 0.14 -0.35 19.89
N GLU A 141 -0.10 0.67 20.71
CA GLU A 141 0.64 1.93 20.63
C GLU A 141 2.16 1.71 20.73
N ALA A 142 2.59 0.81 21.61
CA ALA A 142 3.99 0.40 21.73
C ALA A 142 4.54 -0.29 20.48
N ASP A 143 3.75 -1.14 19.81
CA ASP A 143 4.16 -1.78 18.55
C ASP A 143 4.27 -0.76 17.41
N TYR A 144 3.39 0.24 17.39
CA TYR A 144 3.45 1.32 16.41
C TYR A 144 4.68 2.19 16.62
N GLU A 145 4.96 2.58 17.86
CA GLU A 145 6.16 3.35 18.22
C GLU A 145 7.43 2.57 17.88
N ALA A 146 7.51 1.29 18.23
CA ALA A 146 8.64 0.44 17.88
C ALA A 146 8.81 0.27 16.36
N PHE A 147 7.71 0.14 15.61
CA PHE A 147 7.74 0.09 14.14
C PHE A 147 8.21 1.42 13.54
N LEU A 148 7.71 2.56 14.05
CA LEU A 148 8.12 3.88 13.61
C LEU A 148 9.58 4.17 13.95
N ASP A 149 10.05 3.76 15.12
CA ASP A 149 11.43 3.94 15.56
C ASP A 149 12.38 3.05 14.75
N GLY A 150 12.00 1.79 14.50
CA GLY A 150 12.73 0.89 13.61
C GLY A 150 12.81 1.44 12.18
N ASN A 151 11.70 1.95 11.65
CA ASN A 151 11.69 2.63 10.35
C ASN A 151 12.52 3.91 10.36
N ARG A 152 12.48 4.71 11.44
CA ARG A 152 13.28 5.94 11.54
C ARG A 152 14.77 5.60 11.53
N CYS A 153 15.19 4.60 12.31
CA CYS A 153 16.58 4.14 12.35
C CYS A 153 17.01 3.59 10.98
N ALA A 154 16.16 2.80 10.31
CA ALA A 154 16.42 2.32 8.96
C ALA A 154 16.51 3.48 7.95
N MET A 155 15.62 4.47 8.02
CA MET A 155 15.63 5.65 7.17
C MET A 155 16.88 6.53 7.41
N GLU A 156 17.33 6.68 8.65
CA GLU A 156 18.56 7.39 8.99
C GLU A 156 19.80 6.67 8.42
N ALA A 157 19.88 5.35 8.57
CA ALA A 157 20.96 4.54 8.00
C ALA A 157 20.97 4.60 6.46
N VAL A 158 19.79 4.52 5.84
CA VAL A 158 19.59 4.63 4.39
C VAL A 158 19.93 6.04 3.89
N ALA A 159 19.57 7.08 4.64
CA ALA A 159 19.92 8.46 4.32
C ALA A 159 21.44 8.69 4.41
N ALA A 160 22.09 8.16 5.45
CA ALA A 160 23.54 8.23 5.60
C ALA A 160 24.26 7.46 4.47
N LEU A 161 23.76 6.28 4.11
CA LEU A 161 24.28 5.51 2.98
C LEU A 161 24.07 6.24 1.65
N GLY A 162 22.88 6.82 1.44
CA GLY A 162 22.56 7.61 0.25
C GLY A 162 23.46 8.84 0.10
N ALA A 163 23.70 9.58 1.19
CA ALA A 163 24.64 10.70 1.20
C ALA A 163 26.07 10.25 0.85
N LYS A 164 26.53 9.14 1.43
CA LYS A 164 27.83 8.55 1.08
C LYS A 164 27.92 8.16 -0.40
N VAL A 165 26.85 7.62 -0.97
CA VAL A 165 26.78 7.27 -2.41
C VAL A 165 26.81 8.52 -3.27
N GLU A 166 26.07 9.59 -2.89
CA GLU A 166 26.11 10.88 -3.58
C GLU A 166 27.53 11.48 -3.57
N ASP A 167 28.20 11.48 -2.41
CA ASP A 167 29.58 12.00 -2.27
C ASP A 167 30.58 11.21 -3.13
N LEU A 168 30.48 9.88 -3.16
CA LEU A 168 31.34 9.03 -3.97
C LEU A 168 31.17 9.31 -5.47
N ILE A 169 29.93 9.46 -5.93
CA ILE A 169 29.62 9.77 -7.33
C ILE A 169 30.08 11.19 -7.68
N ALA A 170 29.86 12.16 -6.80
CA ALA A 170 30.28 13.54 -7.02
C ALA A 170 31.81 13.69 -7.07
N ALA A 171 32.55 12.88 -6.30
CA ALA A 171 34.01 12.85 -6.31
C ALA A 171 34.59 12.16 -7.56
N ALA A 172 33.79 11.38 -8.30
CA ALA A 172 34.22 10.73 -9.52
C ALA A 172 34.08 11.68 -10.72
N GLU A 173 35.17 12.32 -11.13
CA GLU A 173 35.19 13.26 -12.28
C GLU A 173 34.60 12.67 -13.58
N ALA A 174 34.66 11.35 -13.74
CA ALA A 174 34.18 10.64 -14.92
C ALA A 174 32.65 10.42 -14.95
N VAL A 175 31.92 10.67 -13.85
CA VAL A 175 30.48 10.40 -13.75
C VAL A 175 29.70 11.72 -13.67
N PRO A 176 28.88 12.08 -14.68
CA PRO A 176 28.10 13.30 -14.62
C PRO A 176 26.97 13.17 -13.61
N THR A 177 26.86 14.12 -12.69
CA THR A 177 25.77 14.16 -11.70
C THR A 177 24.60 15.01 -12.18
N ALA A 178 23.39 14.48 -12.05
CA ALA A 178 22.15 15.19 -12.37
C ALA A 178 21.95 16.43 -11.48
N SER A 179 21.41 17.51 -12.05
CA SER A 179 21.04 18.71 -11.29
C SER A 179 19.76 19.34 -11.83
N TRP A 180 18.74 19.42 -10.97
CA TRP A 180 17.49 20.14 -11.28
C TRP A 180 17.72 21.64 -11.42
N ALA A 181 18.48 22.24 -10.50
CA ALA A 181 18.74 23.68 -10.49
C ALA A 181 19.51 24.16 -11.72
N ALA A 182 20.39 23.31 -12.25
CA ALA A 182 21.17 23.60 -13.46
C ALA A 182 20.56 22.98 -14.73
N ALA A 183 19.39 22.33 -14.64
CA ALA A 183 18.77 21.56 -15.72
C ALA A 183 19.77 20.65 -16.47
N ARG A 184 20.55 19.87 -15.72
CA ARG A 184 21.63 19.02 -16.24
C ARG A 184 21.32 17.54 -16.08
N SER A 185 21.30 16.81 -17.19
CA SER A 185 21.17 15.35 -17.24
C SER A 185 22.37 14.66 -16.58
N GLY A 186 22.16 13.52 -15.96
CA GLY A 186 23.23 12.76 -15.32
C GLY A 186 22.73 11.66 -14.41
N VAL A 187 23.66 11.06 -13.67
CA VAL A 187 23.37 10.09 -12.62
C VAL A 187 22.69 10.78 -11.46
N LYS A 188 21.54 10.25 -11.05
CA LYS A 188 20.78 10.70 -9.88
C LYS A 188 20.73 9.57 -8.86
N VAL A 189 21.10 9.91 -7.62
CA VAL A 189 20.81 9.10 -6.45
C VAL A 189 19.45 9.54 -5.91
N HIS A 190 18.55 8.58 -5.74
CA HIS A 190 17.27 8.74 -5.10
C HIS A 190 17.26 7.94 -3.80
N ILE A 191 16.93 8.63 -2.72
CA ILE A 191 16.81 8.08 -1.38
C ILE A 191 15.31 8.12 -1.07
N GLY A 192 14.68 6.94 -0.98
CA GLY A 192 13.23 6.82 -0.84
C GLY A 192 12.86 5.67 0.07
N GLY A 193 12.12 5.95 1.15
CA GLY A 193 11.76 4.95 2.13
C GLY A 193 12.99 4.27 2.74
N SER A 194 13.11 2.95 2.54
CA SER A 194 14.20 2.12 3.03
C SER A 194 15.24 1.76 1.96
N GLN A 195 15.26 2.47 0.82
CA GLN A 195 16.10 2.12 -0.33
C GLN A 195 16.90 3.32 -0.87
N VAL A 196 18.07 3.01 -1.41
CA VAL A 196 18.86 3.93 -2.24
C VAL A 196 18.90 3.37 -3.66
N THR A 197 18.39 4.14 -4.61
CA THR A 197 18.30 3.77 -6.02
C THR A 197 19.07 4.78 -6.85
N ILE A 198 19.86 4.30 -7.79
CA ILE A 198 20.69 5.13 -8.67
C ILE A 198 20.23 4.90 -10.10
N PHE A 199 19.96 5.97 -10.83
CA PHE A 199 19.49 5.88 -12.20
C PHE A 199 19.96 7.08 -13.01
N TRP A 200 19.80 7.01 -14.33
CA TRP A 200 20.02 8.17 -15.18
C TRP A 200 18.79 9.06 -15.24
N TRP A 201 18.96 10.33 -14.92
CA TRP A 201 17.94 11.36 -15.05
C TRP A 201 18.23 12.26 -16.26
N SER A 202 17.22 12.44 -17.10
CA SER A 202 17.25 13.38 -18.22
C SER A 202 16.60 14.69 -17.82
N ALA A 203 17.31 15.80 -18.04
CA ALA A 203 16.85 17.12 -17.63
C ALA A 203 15.68 17.65 -18.47
N THR A 204 15.60 17.20 -19.71
CA THR A 204 14.53 17.58 -20.63
C THR A 204 13.85 16.34 -21.23
N TYR A 205 12.56 16.49 -21.54
CA TYR A 205 11.81 15.46 -22.25
C TYR A 205 12.42 15.12 -23.62
N ALA A 206 13.00 16.12 -24.32
CA ALA A 206 13.68 15.90 -25.59
C ALA A 206 14.99 15.10 -25.46
N GLU A 207 15.68 15.17 -24.32
CA GLU A 207 16.81 14.27 -24.02
C GLU A 207 16.32 12.87 -23.71
N GLN A 208 15.26 12.74 -22.91
CA GLN A 208 14.66 11.44 -22.60
C GLN A 208 14.24 10.69 -23.88
N LEU A 209 13.49 11.35 -24.78
CA LEU A 209 13.07 10.75 -26.04
C LEU A 209 14.25 10.31 -26.93
N ARG A 210 15.33 11.11 -26.96
CA ARG A 210 16.54 10.74 -27.71
C ARG A 210 17.22 9.50 -27.14
N GLN A 211 17.17 9.31 -25.82
CA GLN A 211 17.74 8.13 -25.17
C GLN A 211 16.92 6.87 -25.43
N GLU A 212 15.59 6.97 -25.36
CA GLU A 212 14.68 5.85 -25.65
C GLU A 212 14.83 5.35 -27.09
N GLN A 213 15.28 6.21 -28.00
CA GLN A 213 15.50 5.91 -29.42
C GLN A 213 16.96 5.56 -29.76
N ALA A 214 17.90 5.74 -28.83
CA ALA A 214 19.32 5.50 -29.08
C ALA A 214 19.66 4.01 -28.92
N GLU A 215 20.50 3.49 -29.83
CA GLU A 215 21.02 2.12 -29.72
C GLU A 215 21.91 1.92 -28.48
N THR A 216 22.51 2.99 -27.97
CA THR A 216 23.32 3.00 -26.74
C THR A 216 22.91 4.18 -25.84
N ALA A 217 22.04 3.91 -24.86
CA ALA A 217 21.68 4.89 -23.85
C ALA A 217 22.86 5.13 -22.88
N PRO A 218 23.03 6.35 -22.33
CA PRO A 218 24.09 6.63 -21.34
C PRO A 218 24.04 5.72 -20.10
N TRP A 219 22.89 5.13 -19.82
CA TRP A 219 22.63 4.21 -18.71
C TRP A 219 22.46 2.76 -19.20
N SER A 220 23.42 2.26 -19.98
CA SER A 220 23.45 0.88 -20.49
C SER A 220 24.25 -0.07 -19.59
N GLU A 221 23.97 -1.37 -19.71
CA GLU A 221 24.71 -2.48 -19.07
C GLU A 221 26.04 -2.83 -19.78
N ASP A 222 26.28 -2.27 -20.97
CA ASP A 222 27.50 -2.49 -21.75
C ASP A 222 28.27 -1.18 -21.89
N GLY A 223 29.10 -0.85 -20.89
CA GLY A 223 30.04 0.28 -20.97
C GLY A 223 29.45 1.66 -20.71
N GLY A 224 28.18 1.73 -20.29
CA GLY A 224 27.51 2.96 -19.87
C GLY A 224 27.89 3.41 -18.46
N TYR A 225 27.29 4.51 -17.99
CA TYR A 225 27.53 5.01 -16.63
C TYR A 225 27.06 4.05 -15.54
N ARG A 226 26.17 3.10 -15.86
CA ARG A 226 25.71 2.07 -14.92
C ARG A 226 26.89 1.24 -14.40
N ASP A 227 27.69 0.66 -15.28
CA ASP A 227 28.83 -0.18 -14.88
C ASP A 227 29.91 0.64 -14.18
N GLN A 228 30.14 1.87 -14.63
CA GLN A 228 31.10 2.78 -14.00
C GLN A 228 30.71 3.10 -12.56
N VAL A 229 29.43 3.36 -12.31
CA VAL A 229 28.88 3.58 -10.96
C VAL A 229 28.94 2.31 -10.13
N ALA A 230 28.53 1.15 -10.68
CA ALA A 230 28.61 -0.12 -9.96
C ALA A 230 30.06 -0.45 -9.55
N ALA A 231 31.03 -0.28 -10.44
CA ALA A 231 32.45 -0.48 -10.16
C ALA A 231 33.00 0.54 -9.13
N LEU A 232 32.56 1.79 -9.20
CA LEU A 232 32.91 2.83 -8.22
C LEU A 232 32.44 2.46 -6.81
N LEU A 233 31.20 2.00 -6.69
CA LEU A 233 30.61 1.61 -5.40
C LEU A 233 31.22 0.34 -4.85
N ALA A 234 31.49 -0.65 -5.71
CA ALA A 234 32.17 -1.89 -5.32
C ALA A 234 33.57 -1.63 -4.74
N ARG A 235 34.34 -0.69 -5.30
CA ARG A 235 35.64 -0.26 -4.74
C ARG A 235 35.54 0.34 -3.33
N SER A 236 34.37 0.86 -2.98
CA SER A 236 34.08 1.43 -1.66
C SER A 236 33.38 0.42 -0.72
N GLY A 237 33.31 -0.85 -1.13
CA GLY A 237 32.65 -1.92 -0.38
C GLY A 237 31.12 -1.87 -0.40
N ILE A 238 30.52 -1.06 -1.28
CA ILE A 238 29.07 -0.91 -1.38
C ILE A 238 28.56 -1.85 -2.48
N GLN A 239 27.67 -2.77 -2.11
CA GLN A 239 27.08 -3.72 -3.04
C GLN A 239 25.85 -3.12 -3.74
N THR A 240 25.66 -3.48 -5.00
CA THR A 240 24.50 -3.06 -5.81
C THR A 240 23.85 -4.24 -6.51
N LEU A 241 22.54 -4.18 -6.69
CA LEU A 241 21.75 -5.08 -7.52
C LEU A 241 21.27 -4.36 -8.77
N ASN A 242 21.25 -5.08 -9.89
CA ASN A 242 20.67 -4.59 -11.12
C ASN A 242 19.14 -4.65 -11.03
N ASP A 243 18.49 -3.51 -11.21
CA ASP A 243 17.03 -3.40 -11.36
C ASP A 243 16.71 -2.71 -12.70
N ALA A 244 15.53 -2.94 -13.26
CA ALA A 244 15.16 -2.51 -14.61
C ALA A 244 15.32 -0.98 -14.78
N GLY A 245 16.42 -0.56 -15.42
CA GLY A 245 16.76 0.86 -15.61
C GLY A 245 17.43 1.56 -14.42
N SER A 246 17.86 0.82 -13.39
CA SER A 246 18.50 1.40 -12.20
C SER A 246 19.53 0.47 -11.53
N LEU A 247 20.27 0.99 -10.57
CA LEU A 247 21.07 0.25 -9.61
C LEU A 247 20.46 0.43 -8.23
N GLN A 248 20.10 -0.67 -7.59
CA GLN A 248 19.67 -0.66 -6.20
C GLN A 248 20.86 -0.90 -5.29
N VAL A 249 21.09 -0.02 -4.31
CA VAL A 249 22.15 -0.25 -3.31
C VAL A 249 21.64 -1.21 -2.25
N VAL A 250 22.43 -2.25 -1.97
CA VAL A 250 22.14 -3.19 -0.90
C VAL A 250 22.48 -2.51 0.42
N CYS A 251 21.46 -2.25 1.24
CA CYS A 251 21.65 -1.75 2.59
C CYS A 251 22.17 -2.88 3.48
N PRO A 252 23.20 -2.64 4.31
CA PRO A 252 23.80 -3.63 5.20
C PRO A 252 22.87 -4.07 6.34
#